data_AF-A0A7C8HKK0-F1
#
_entry.id   AF-A0A7C8HKK0-F1
#
_cell.length_a   1.000
_cell.length_b   1.000
_cell.length_c   1.000
_cell.angle_alpha   90.00
_cell.angle_beta   90.00
_cell.angle_gamma   90.00
#
_symmetry.space_group_name_H-M   'P 1'
#
loop_
_entity.id
_entity.type
_entity.pdbx_description
1 polymer ?
#
loop_
_entity_poly.entity_id
_entity_poly.type
_entity_poly.pdbx_seq_one_letter_code
_entity_poly.pdbx_strand_id
1 'polypeptide(L)'
;MSTIAVKAYVEPDLARDIARVARAQGRSESSVIAEAIRTRFASFAAGPASAARDTDRRQLGRLEARVDKILRDQAMMKECVLLFVRIWLEHNPPIPEDLADSAAASAEARFHRFLDLLMKGLTPGYSIAEDVFGAKSGKDHGGNGHAETGYAGENAEATP
;
A
#
# COMPACT_ATOMS: atom_id res chain seq x y z
N MET A 1 -48.43 17.47 -4.66
CA MET A 1 -47.69 16.25 -5.03
C MET A 1 -48.70 15.24 -5.55
N SER A 2 -48.50 14.68 -6.74
CA SER A 2 -49.37 13.63 -7.27
C SER A 2 -49.13 12.32 -6.52
N THR A 3 -50.18 11.66 -6.03
CA THR A 3 -50.11 10.37 -5.34
C THR A 3 -50.62 9.25 -6.24
N ILE A 4 -49.88 8.15 -6.33
CA ILE A 4 -50.27 6.96 -7.09
C ILE A 4 -50.77 5.90 -6.11
N ALA A 5 -51.89 5.27 -6.41
CA ALA A 5 -52.42 4.18 -5.60
C ALA A 5 -51.60 2.89 -5.82
N VAL A 6 -51.13 2.28 -4.74
CA VAL A 6 -50.44 0.99 -4.75
C VAL A 6 -51.30 -0.02 -3.99
N LYS A 7 -51.65 -1.13 -4.65
CA LYS A 7 -52.31 -2.26 -3.98
C LYS A 7 -51.24 -3.18 -3.40
N ALA A 8 -51.30 -3.43 -2.10
CA ALA A 8 -50.44 -4.37 -1.40
C ALA A 8 -51.30 -5.28 -0.53
N TYR A 9 -50.93 -6.56 -0.48
CA TYR A 9 -51.52 -7.51 0.45
C TYR A 9 -50.74 -7.46 1.76
N VAL A 10 -51.45 -7.39 2.87
CA VAL A 10 -50.87 -7.29 4.22
C VAL A 10 -51.56 -8.30 5.11
N GLU A 11 -50.81 -8.82 6.10
CA GLU A 11 -51.36 -9.76 7.07
C GLU A 11 -52.51 -9.11 7.88
N PRO A 12 -53.58 -9.86 8.21
CA PRO A 12 -54.76 -9.30 8.87
C PRO A 12 -54.44 -8.59 10.20
N ASP A 13 -53.49 -9.12 10.97
CA ASP A 13 -53.09 -8.51 12.24
C ASP A 13 -52.31 -7.22 12.04
N LEU A 14 -51.43 -7.16 11.03
CA LEU A 14 -50.73 -5.94 10.66
C LEU A 14 -51.70 -4.85 10.16
N ALA A 15 -52.75 -5.22 9.42
CA ALA A 15 -53.79 -4.29 9.00
C ALA A 15 -54.54 -3.68 10.21
N ARG A 16 -54.86 -4.50 11.22
CA ARG A 16 -55.48 -4.02 12.48
C ARG A 16 -54.57 -3.05 13.24
N ASP A 17 -53.28 -3.36 13.29
CA ASP A 17 -52.28 -2.51 13.94
C ASP A 17 -52.13 -1.15 13.23
N ILE A 18 -52.09 -1.15 11.89
CA ILE A 18 -52.06 0.09 11.09
C ILE A 18 -53.31 0.94 11.38
N ALA A 19 -54.50 0.33 11.37
CA ALA A 19 -55.74 1.03 11.66
C ALA A 19 -55.76 1.63 13.08
N ARG A 20 -55.24 0.88 14.07
CA ARG A 20 -55.10 1.35 15.46
C ARG A 20 -54.17 2.56 15.55
N VAL A 21 -53.01 2.50 14.92
CA VAL A 21 -52.03 3.59 14.90
C VAL A 21 -52.58 4.82 14.17
N ALA A 22 -53.24 4.62 13.02
CA ALA A 22 -53.86 5.67 12.24
C ALA A 22 -54.92 6.44 13.05
N ARG A 23 -55.80 5.72 13.75
CA ARG A 23 -56.79 6.34 14.66
C ARG A 23 -56.16 7.08 15.82
N ALA A 24 -55.16 6.47 16.48
CA ALA A 24 -54.45 7.09 17.60
C ALA A 24 -53.75 8.40 17.19
N GLN A 25 -53.27 8.48 15.96
CA GLN A 25 -52.59 9.66 15.41
C GLN A 25 -53.53 10.63 14.67
N GLY A 26 -54.83 10.31 14.50
CA GLY A 26 -55.76 11.11 13.72
C GLY A 26 -55.41 11.23 12.23
N ARG A 27 -54.74 10.22 11.67
CA ARG A 27 -54.24 10.20 10.28
C ARG A 27 -54.92 9.09 9.47
N SER A 28 -54.84 9.18 8.14
CA SER A 28 -55.28 8.08 7.27
C SER A 28 -54.27 6.93 7.29
N GLU A 29 -54.76 5.70 7.12
CA GLU A 29 -53.92 4.50 7.06
C GLU A 29 -52.86 4.60 5.96
N SER A 30 -53.24 5.11 4.78
CA SER A 30 -52.31 5.33 3.66
C SER A 30 -51.18 6.30 4.01
N SER A 31 -51.46 7.32 4.86
CA SER A 31 -50.45 8.28 5.31
C SER A 31 -49.45 7.64 6.28
N VAL A 32 -49.93 6.78 7.17
CA VAL A 32 -49.08 6.01 8.10
C VAL A 32 -48.21 5.02 7.34
N ILE A 33 -48.79 4.28 6.39
CA ILE A 33 -48.07 3.32 5.54
C ILE A 33 -46.98 4.04 4.72
N ALA A 34 -47.33 5.15 4.07
CA ALA A 34 -46.38 5.92 3.28
C ALA A 34 -45.20 6.43 4.12
N GLU A 35 -45.45 6.84 5.37
CA GLU A 35 -44.40 7.30 6.28
C GLU A 35 -43.49 6.15 6.74
N ALA A 36 -44.06 5.00 7.10
CA ALA A 36 -43.31 3.80 7.48
C ALA A 36 -42.42 3.31 6.32
N ILE A 37 -42.93 3.36 5.09
CA ILE A 37 -42.17 3.02 3.89
C ILE A 37 -41.03 4.04 3.68
N ARG A 38 -41.32 5.34 3.74
CA ARG A 38 -40.31 6.40 3.55
C ARG A 38 -39.18 6.29 4.57
N THR A 39 -39.50 6.11 5.84
CA THR A 39 -38.50 5.92 6.91
C THR A 39 -37.68 4.66 6.70
N ARG A 40 -38.28 3.56 6.25
CA ARG A 40 -37.56 2.33 5.92
C ARG A 40 -36.58 2.53 4.76
N PHE A 41 -37.02 3.20 3.68
CA PHE A 41 -36.15 3.49 2.53
C PHE A 41 -35.04 4.48 2.87
N ALA A 42 -35.32 5.51 3.68
CA ALA A 42 -34.30 6.43 4.18
C ALA A 42 -33.24 5.68 5.01
N SER A 43 -33.66 4.74 5.85
CA SER A 43 -32.74 3.90 6.63
C SER A 43 -31.92 2.94 5.75
N PHE A 44 -32.44 2.52 4.60
CA PHE A 44 -31.70 1.70 3.64
C PHE A 44 -30.66 2.53 2.88
N ALA A 45 -31.02 3.76 2.51
CA ALA A 45 -30.10 4.72 1.89
C ALA A 45 -29.00 5.18 2.84
N ALA A 46 -29.29 5.34 4.13
CA ALA A 46 -28.31 5.62 5.18
C ALA A 46 -27.71 4.34 5.81
N GLY A 47 -28.02 3.17 5.26
CA GLY A 47 -27.67 1.89 5.86
C GLY A 47 -26.19 1.52 5.72
N PRO A 48 -25.79 0.34 6.23
CA PRO A 48 -24.40 -0.15 6.23
C PRO A 48 -23.72 -0.08 4.86
N ALA A 49 -24.49 -0.27 3.78
CA ALA A 49 -24.00 -0.19 2.41
C ALA A 49 -23.58 1.23 1.99
N SER A 50 -24.25 2.28 2.49
CA SER A 50 -23.82 3.66 2.24
C SER A 50 -22.60 4.03 3.08
N ALA A 51 -22.55 3.59 4.34
CA ALA A 51 -21.37 3.76 5.17
C ALA A 51 -20.13 3.08 4.56
N ALA A 52 -20.29 1.87 4.01
CA ALA A 52 -19.23 1.15 3.29
C ALA A 52 -18.73 1.91 2.04
N ARG A 53 -19.65 2.46 1.24
CA ARG A 53 -19.28 3.29 0.07
C ARG A 53 -18.50 4.55 0.46
N ASP A 54 -18.88 5.18 1.57
CA ASP A 54 -18.17 6.35 2.09
C ASP A 54 -16.77 5.99 2.62
N THR A 55 -16.62 4.82 3.26
CA THR A 55 -15.31 4.34 3.70
C THR A 55 -14.40 4.03 2.51
N ASP A 56 -14.93 3.41 1.46
CA ASP A 56 -14.17 3.08 0.25
C ASP A 56 -13.71 4.35 -0.45
N ARG A 57 -14.59 5.35 -0.60
CA ARG A 57 -14.24 6.64 -1.20
C ARG A 57 -13.16 7.38 -0.41
N ARG A 58 -13.21 7.31 0.93
CA ARG A 58 -12.16 7.89 1.79
C ARG A 58 -10.84 7.12 1.69
N GLN A 59 -10.88 5.79 1.55
CA GLN A 59 -9.68 4.98 1.32
C GLN A 59 -9.04 5.33 -0.02
N LEU A 60 -9.83 5.44 -1.09
CA LEU A 60 -9.36 5.86 -2.41
C LEU A 60 -8.72 7.25 -2.37
N GLY A 61 -9.39 8.24 -1.74
CA GLY A 61 -8.80 9.58 -1.61
C GLY A 61 -7.49 9.60 -0.81
N ARG A 62 -7.33 8.73 0.20
CA ARG A 62 -6.05 8.57 0.91
C ARG A 62 -4.96 7.95 0.04
N LEU A 63 -5.32 7.01 -0.84
CA LEU A 63 -4.37 6.39 -1.76
C LEU A 63 -3.90 7.39 -2.82
N GLU A 64 -4.82 8.15 -3.40
CA GLU A 64 -4.52 9.23 -4.35
C GLU A 64 -3.55 10.25 -3.73
N ALA A 65 -3.83 10.74 -2.52
CA ALA A 65 -2.94 11.67 -1.83
C ALA A 65 -1.54 11.09 -1.55
N ARG A 66 -1.44 9.77 -1.29
CA ARG A 66 -0.14 9.08 -1.13
C ARG A 66 0.60 8.99 -2.46
N VAL A 67 -0.08 8.65 -3.55
CA VAL A 67 0.51 8.61 -4.89
C VAL A 67 1.03 9.99 -5.29
N ASP A 68 0.23 11.04 -5.11
CA ASP A 68 0.65 12.41 -5.40
C ASP A 68 1.88 12.83 -4.61
N LYS A 69 1.96 12.42 -3.33
CA LYS A 69 3.15 12.65 -2.51
C LYS A 69 4.37 11.92 -3.10
N ILE A 70 4.23 10.65 -3.45
CA ILE A 70 5.32 9.87 -4.05
C ILE A 70 5.79 10.50 -5.36
N LEU A 71 4.85 10.97 -6.21
CA LEU A 71 5.19 11.64 -7.46
C LEU A 71 5.96 12.94 -7.23
N ARG A 72 5.59 13.73 -6.22
CA ARG A 72 6.36 14.93 -5.82
C ARG A 72 7.76 14.58 -5.30
N ASP A 73 7.85 13.58 -4.42
CA ASP A 73 9.12 13.14 -3.86
C ASP A 73 10.05 12.58 -4.97
N GLN A 74 9.50 11.87 -5.95
CA GLN A 74 10.22 11.41 -7.15
C GLN A 74 10.70 12.57 -8.04
N ALA A 75 9.86 13.59 -8.25
CA ALA A 75 10.26 14.79 -9.00
C ALA A 75 11.42 15.53 -8.30
N MET A 76 11.39 15.62 -6.97
CA MET A 76 12.48 16.19 -6.17
C MET A 76 13.75 15.35 -6.27
N MET A 77 13.65 14.02 -6.21
CA MET A 77 14.80 13.12 -6.40
C MET A 77 15.47 13.34 -7.77
N LYS A 78 14.66 13.48 -8.83
CA LYS A 78 15.16 13.82 -10.17
C LYS A 78 15.92 15.16 -10.16
N GLU A 79 15.40 16.19 -9.50
CA GLU A 79 16.10 17.48 -9.37
C GLU A 79 17.42 17.36 -8.60
N CYS A 80 17.46 16.59 -7.51
CA CYS A 80 18.70 16.31 -6.77
C CYS A 80 19.75 15.63 -7.65
N VAL A 81 19.35 14.64 -8.47
CA VAL A 81 20.26 13.95 -9.39
C VAL A 81 20.76 14.91 -10.47
N LEU A 82 19.89 15.72 -11.07
CA LEU A 82 20.30 16.72 -12.06
C LEU A 82 21.28 17.74 -11.50
N LEU A 83 21.02 18.23 -10.28
CA LEU A 83 21.92 19.14 -9.58
C LEU A 83 23.25 18.47 -9.24
N PHE A 84 23.24 17.21 -8.78
CA PHE A 84 24.44 16.44 -8.54
C PHE A 84 25.29 16.31 -9.82
N VAL A 85 24.68 15.93 -10.95
CA VAL A 85 25.38 15.82 -12.24
C VAL A 85 25.95 17.16 -12.67
N ARG A 86 25.19 18.25 -12.54
CA ARG A 86 25.68 19.61 -12.84
C ARG A 86 26.89 19.98 -11.99
N ILE A 87 26.79 19.82 -10.68
CA ILE A 87 27.88 20.12 -9.73
C ILE A 87 29.10 19.26 -10.07
N TRP A 88 28.90 17.98 -10.39
CA TRP A 88 29.96 17.05 -10.77
C TRP A 88 30.68 17.46 -12.05
N LEU A 89 29.96 17.97 -13.06
CA LEU A 89 30.55 18.50 -14.29
C LEU A 89 31.25 19.85 -14.08
N GLU A 90 30.70 20.71 -13.21
CA GLU A 90 31.22 22.05 -12.94
C GLU A 90 32.48 22.04 -12.05
N HIS A 91 32.60 21.05 -11.16
CA HIS A 91 33.76 20.88 -10.27
C HIS A 91 34.78 19.85 -10.78
N ASN A 92 34.60 19.31 -11.98
CA ASN A 92 35.62 18.49 -12.61
C ASN A 92 36.73 19.44 -13.12
N PRO A 93 37.95 19.38 -12.55
CA PRO A 93 39.02 20.28 -12.99
C PRO A 93 39.27 20.10 -14.49
N PRO A 94 39.54 21.18 -15.25
CA PRO A 94 39.91 21.05 -16.66
C PRO A 94 41.12 20.13 -16.77
N ILE A 95 40.98 19.08 -17.57
CA ILE A 95 41.98 18.04 -17.68
C ILE A 95 43.16 18.59 -18.50
N PRO A 96 44.40 18.55 -17.99
CA PRO A 96 45.60 18.87 -18.77
C PRO A 96 45.65 18.02 -20.05
N GLU A 97 46.03 18.59 -21.20
CA GLU A 97 46.02 17.89 -22.50
C GLU A 97 46.81 16.57 -22.48
N ASP A 98 47.87 16.50 -21.67
CA ASP A 98 48.73 15.34 -21.42
C ASP A 98 48.05 14.20 -20.64
N LEU A 99 46.91 14.46 -20.00
CA LEU A 99 46.11 13.50 -19.25
C LEU A 99 44.70 13.33 -19.83
N ALA A 100 44.37 14.01 -20.93
CA ALA A 100 43.04 14.02 -21.54
C ALA A 100 42.53 12.60 -21.85
N ASP A 101 43.35 11.78 -22.50
CA ASP A 101 42.99 10.39 -22.86
C ASP A 101 42.81 9.51 -21.61
N SER A 102 43.66 9.68 -20.60
CA SER A 102 43.59 8.93 -19.35
C SER A 102 42.34 9.29 -18.54
N ALA A 103 42.01 10.58 -18.47
CA ALA A 103 40.84 11.05 -17.77
C ALA A 103 39.54 10.70 -18.50
N ALA A 104 39.52 10.75 -19.83
CA ALA A 104 38.39 10.29 -20.65
C ALA A 104 38.11 8.80 -20.43
N ALA A 105 39.14 7.95 -20.51
CA ALA A 105 39.02 6.52 -20.22
C ALA A 105 38.55 6.25 -18.78
N SER A 106 39.04 7.05 -17.82
CA SER A 106 38.64 6.96 -16.43
C SER A 106 37.18 7.40 -16.19
N ALA A 107 36.70 8.41 -16.91
CA ALA A 107 35.31 8.85 -16.87
C ALA A 107 34.36 7.80 -17.47
N GLU A 108 34.74 7.23 -18.62
CA GLU A 108 33.98 6.15 -19.28
C GLU A 108 33.87 4.90 -18.39
N ALA A 109 34.97 4.48 -17.75
CA ALA A 109 34.96 3.34 -16.82
C ALA A 109 34.06 3.59 -15.60
N ARG A 110 34.06 4.82 -15.05
CA ARG A 110 33.16 5.19 -13.94
C ARG A 110 31.70 5.23 -14.39
N PHE A 111 31.42 5.71 -15.60
CA PHE A 111 30.08 5.76 -16.16
C PHE A 111 29.51 4.35 -16.41
N HIS A 112 30.28 3.45 -17.00
CA HIS A 112 29.86 2.04 -17.16
C HIS A 112 29.57 1.38 -15.81
N ARG A 113 30.43 1.56 -14.81
CA ARG A 113 30.19 1.04 -13.46
C ARG A 113 28.93 1.64 -12.82
N PHE A 114 28.65 2.92 -13.06
CA PHE A 114 27.41 3.55 -12.60
C PHE A 114 26.18 2.94 -13.30
N LEU A 115 26.22 2.73 -14.61
CA LEU A 115 25.16 2.07 -15.35
C LEU A 115 24.90 0.64 -14.85
N ASP A 116 25.94 -0.14 -14.56
CA ASP A 116 25.79 -1.49 -14.01
C ASP A 116 25.08 -1.49 -12.66
N LEU A 117 25.44 -0.56 -11.77
CA LEU A 117 24.78 -0.41 -10.47
C LEU A 117 23.33 0.09 -10.62
N LEU A 118 23.09 1.01 -11.55
CA LEU A 118 21.75 1.52 -11.85
C LEU A 118 20.83 0.41 -12.38
N MET A 119 21.32 -0.37 -13.36
CA MET A 119 20.58 -1.49 -13.93
C MET A 119 20.26 -2.56 -12.87
N LYS A 120 21.18 -2.84 -11.95
CA LYS A 120 20.90 -3.71 -10.79
C LYS A 120 19.81 -3.13 -9.90
N GLY A 121 19.85 -1.82 -9.61
CA GLY A 121 18.82 -1.10 -8.85
C GLY A 121 17.42 -1.08 -9.44
N LEU A 122 17.33 -1.09 -10.78
CA LEU A 122 16.05 -1.16 -11.49
C LEU A 122 15.41 -2.56 -11.41
N THR A 123 16.15 -3.56 -10.94
CA THR A 123 15.60 -4.90 -10.73
C THR A 123 14.65 -4.89 -9.53
N PRO A 124 13.39 -5.33 -9.69
CA PRO A 124 12.41 -5.33 -8.60
C PRO A 124 12.92 -6.08 -7.37
N GLY A 125 12.83 -5.47 -6.19
CA GLY A 125 13.22 -6.08 -4.91
C GLY A 125 14.71 -5.96 -4.55
N TYR A 126 15.51 -5.26 -5.36
CA TYR A 126 16.92 -4.98 -5.04
C TYR A 126 17.11 -3.52 -4.60
N SER A 127 17.79 -3.32 -3.47
CA SER A 127 18.11 -2.00 -2.92
C SER A 127 19.60 -1.70 -3.12
N ILE A 128 19.92 -0.75 -4.00
CA ILE A 128 21.31 -0.27 -4.17
C ILE A 128 21.88 0.21 -2.83
N ALA A 129 21.04 0.85 -2.00
CA ALA A 129 21.48 1.37 -0.70
C ALA A 129 21.91 0.23 0.24
N GLU A 130 21.21 -0.90 0.27
CA GLU A 130 21.59 -2.04 1.10
C GLU A 130 22.83 -2.76 0.57
N ASP A 131 23.02 -2.85 -0.74
CA ASP A 131 24.23 -3.49 -1.29
C ASP A 131 25.49 -2.63 -1.08
N VAL A 132 25.38 -1.30 -1.29
CA VAL A 132 26.52 -0.38 -1.17
C VAL A 132 26.86 -0.05 0.29
N PHE A 133 25.86 0.08 1.17
CA PHE A 133 26.07 0.45 2.57
C PHE A 133 25.96 -0.74 3.55
N GLY A 134 25.29 -1.83 3.18
CA GLY A 134 25.09 -3.02 4.01
C GLY A 134 26.17 -4.10 3.89
N ALA A 135 27.01 -4.05 2.84
CA ALA A 135 28.13 -5.00 2.67
C ALA A 135 29.30 -4.83 3.67
N LYS A 136 29.16 -3.99 4.71
CA LYS A 136 30.14 -3.81 5.80
C LYS A 136 29.63 -4.16 7.19
N SER A 137 28.66 -5.07 7.33
CA SER A 137 28.43 -5.77 8.59
C SER A 137 28.91 -7.21 8.46
N GLY A 138 30.16 -7.45 8.91
CA GLY A 138 30.80 -8.75 8.87
C GLY A 138 29.95 -9.84 9.50
N LYS A 139 29.79 -10.95 8.78
CA LYS A 139 29.28 -12.19 9.32
C LYS A 139 30.46 -13.16 9.42
N ASP A 140 31.22 -12.98 10.49
CA ASP A 140 32.16 -13.98 10.96
C ASP A 140 31.39 -15.23 11.36
N HIS A 141 31.92 -16.36 10.93
CA HIS A 141 31.41 -17.69 11.19
C HIS A 141 31.53 -18.02 12.68
N GLY A 142 30.40 -18.21 13.35
CA GLY A 142 30.32 -18.79 14.69
C GLY A 142 29.27 -19.88 14.70
N GLY A 143 29.70 -21.12 14.46
CA GLY A 143 28.85 -22.31 14.48
C GLY A 143 28.23 -22.48 15.86
N ASN A 144 26.90 -22.50 15.92
CA ASN A 144 26.16 -22.83 17.13
C ASN A 144 25.96 -24.34 17.19
N GLY A 145 26.59 -24.98 18.17
CA GLY A 145 26.29 -26.35 18.54
C GLY A 145 24.88 -26.45 19.11
N HIS A 146 24.19 -27.54 18.78
CA HIS A 146 23.15 -28.07 19.64
C HIS A 146 23.37 -29.57 19.79
N ALA A 147 23.51 -29.93 21.06
CA ALA A 147 23.60 -31.28 21.57
C ALA A 147 22.33 -32.07 21.27
N GLU A 148 22.50 -33.32 20.83
CA GLU A 148 21.54 -34.36 21.14
C GLU A 148 22.23 -35.46 21.95
N THR A 149 21.59 -35.70 23.08
CA THR A 149 21.90 -36.65 24.14
C THR A 149 21.65 -38.08 23.70
N GLY A 150 22.65 -38.94 23.94
CA GLY A 150 22.47 -40.26 24.55
C GLY A 150 21.92 -41.39 23.69
N TYR A 151 22.79 -42.31 23.27
CA TYR A 151 22.57 -43.74 23.49
C TYR A 151 23.91 -44.40 23.84
N ALA A 152 23.91 -45.07 25.00
CA ALA A 152 25.00 -45.87 25.51
C ALA A 152 24.97 -47.29 24.92
N GLY A 153 26.16 -47.87 24.75
CA GLY A 153 26.41 -49.23 24.27
C GLY A 153 27.41 -49.15 23.10
N GLU A 154 28.54 -49.83 23.08
CA GLU A 154 29.07 -50.92 23.90
C GLU A 154 30.55 -51.03 23.52
N ASN A 155 31.43 -51.21 24.50
CA ASN A 155 32.86 -51.37 24.28
C ASN A 155 33.15 -52.75 23.67
N ALA A 156 33.98 -52.82 22.61
CA ALA A 156 34.91 -53.93 22.40
C ALA A 156 36.00 -53.53 21.40
N GLU A 157 37.13 -53.17 21.97
CA GLU A 157 38.46 -53.10 21.38
C GLU A 157 38.91 -54.49 20.90
N ALA A 158 39.36 -54.60 19.65
CA ALA A 158 40.12 -55.74 19.17
C ALA A 158 41.14 -55.26 18.12
N THR A 159 42.34 -54.94 18.60
CA THR A 159 43.58 -54.90 17.81
C THR A 159 44.26 -56.26 17.93
N PRO A 160 44.95 -56.71 16.88
CA PRO A 160 46.40 -56.80 17.04
C PRO A 160 47.18 -56.05 15.95
#